data_AF-A0A2H5Z053-F1
#
_entry.id   AF-A0A2H5Z053-F1
#
_cell.length_a   1.000
_cell.length_b   1.000
_cell.length_c   1.000
_cell.angle_alpha   90.00
_cell.angle_beta   90.00
_cell.angle_gamma   90.00
#
_symmetry.space_group_name_H-M   'P 1'
#
loop_
_entity.id
_entity.type
_entity.pdbx_description
1 polymer ?
#
loop_
_entity_poly.entity_id
_entity_poly.type
_entity_poly.pdbx_seq_one_letter_code
_entity_poly.pdbx_strand_id
1 'polypeptide(L)'
;MTLEDLRRVYVLVPREDGHGDENLTVVDMTDRQFREWIVAKAALHGVPLIPPLGRIGLETRLRLLNYLIHHGVRIYLVPKPEA
;
A
#
# COMPACT_ATOMS: atom_id res chain seq x y z
N MET A 1 6.42 1.62 -10.60
CA MET A 1 5.19 2.38 -10.32
C MET A 1 5.55 3.84 -10.01
N THR A 2 4.62 4.77 -10.23
CA THR A 2 4.74 6.23 -10.05
C THR A 2 3.87 6.75 -8.89
N LEU A 3 3.96 8.04 -8.54
CA LEU A 3 3.09 8.64 -7.51
C LEU A 3 1.61 8.67 -7.93
N GLU A 4 1.32 8.94 -9.21
CA GLU A 4 -0.05 8.98 -9.72
C GLU A 4 -0.73 7.60 -9.67
N ASP A 5 0.05 6.55 -9.89
CA ASP A 5 -0.40 5.16 -9.79
C ASP A 5 -0.93 4.81 -8.38
N LEU A 6 -0.48 5.47 -7.31
CA LEU A 6 -0.93 5.16 -5.95
C LEU A 6 -2.44 5.36 -5.75
N ARG A 7 -3.06 6.30 -6.48
CA ARG A 7 -4.52 6.52 -6.48
C ARG A 7 -5.32 5.38 -7.10
N ARG A 8 -4.63 4.41 -7.69
CA ARG A 8 -5.22 3.26 -8.40
C ARG A 8 -4.87 1.93 -7.75
N VAL A 9 -4.10 1.94 -6.66
CA VAL A 9 -3.84 0.74 -5.86
C VAL A 9 -4.87 0.69 -4.75
N TYR A 10 -5.93 -0.09 -4.98
CA TYR A 10 -7.01 -0.32 -4.01
C TYR A 10 -6.68 -1.52 -3.13
N VAL A 11 -6.98 -1.38 -1.85
CA VAL A 11 -6.70 -2.37 -0.83
C VAL A 11 -7.83 -2.39 0.18
N LEU A 12 -8.26 -3.60 0.53
CA LEU A 12 -9.17 -3.83 1.63
C LEU A 12 -8.38 -3.77 2.95
N VAL A 13 -8.73 -2.85 3.83
CA VAL A 13 -8.10 -2.67 5.15
C VAL A 13 -9.15 -2.67 6.25
N PRO A 14 -8.81 -3.12 7.48
CA PRO A 14 -9.70 -2.96 8.62
C PRO A 14 -10.02 -1.49 8.87
N ARG A 15 -11.29 -1.21 9.14
CA ARG A 15 -11.74 0.14 9.50
C ARG A 15 -11.10 0.57 10.83
N GLU A 16 -10.85 1.87 10.95
CA GLU A 16 -10.32 2.46 12.19
C GLU A 16 -11.29 2.33 13.37
N ASP A 17 -12.60 2.20 13.11
CA ASP A 17 -13.63 1.95 14.13
C ASP A 17 -13.69 0.48 14.60
N GLY A 18 -12.91 -0.41 14.00
CA GLY A 18 -12.81 -1.83 14.34
C GLY A 18 -13.96 -2.70 13.81
N HIS A 19 -14.90 -2.15 13.05
CA HIS A 19 -16.08 -2.88 12.57
C HIS A 19 -16.04 -3.14 11.07
N GLY A 20 -15.44 -4.27 10.69
CA GLY A 20 -15.35 -4.73 9.31
C GLY A 20 -14.21 -4.06 8.53
N ASP A 21 -14.30 -4.17 7.20
CA ASP A 21 -13.26 -3.69 6.29
C ASP A 21 -13.76 -2.55 5.40
N GLU A 22 -12.84 -1.72 4.94
CA GLU A 22 -13.07 -0.66 3.95
C GLU A 22 -12.10 -0.77 2.78
N ASN A 23 -12.56 -0.38 1.60
CA ASN A 23 -11.73 -0.35 0.41
C ASN A 23 -11.15 1.05 0.22
N LEU A 24 -9.84 1.19 0.40
CA LEU A 24 -9.12 2.46 0.30
C LEU A 24 -8.04 2.38 -0.77
N THR A 25 -7.74 3.53 -1.39
CA THR A 25 -6.50 3.62 -2.18
C THR A 25 -5.30 3.76 -1.25
N VAL A 26 -4.11 3.41 -1.73
CA VAL A 26 -2.85 3.66 -1.00
C VAL A 26 -2.67 5.14 -0.65
N VAL A 27 -3.29 6.07 -1.38
CA VAL A 27 -3.24 7.50 -1.04
C VAL A 27 -4.13 7.83 0.15
N ASP A 28 -5.28 7.17 0.28
CA ASP A 28 -6.31 7.50 1.27
C ASP A 28 -6.07 6.84 2.64
N MET A 29 -5.22 5.81 2.70
CA MET A 29 -4.90 5.14 3.96
C MET A 29 -4.25 6.08 4.98
N THR A 30 -4.54 5.86 6.26
CA THR A 30 -3.73 6.41 7.35
C THR A 30 -2.31 5.81 7.32
N ASP A 31 -1.34 6.49 7.94
CA ASP A 31 0.02 5.95 8.05
C ASP A 31 0.07 4.62 8.80
N ARG A 32 -0.85 4.43 9.76
CA ARG A 32 -1.02 3.17 10.51
C ARG A 32 -1.51 2.05 9.58
N GLN A 33 -2.62 2.27 8.89
CA GLN A 33 -3.18 1.31 7.93
C GLN A 33 -2.16 0.91 6.87
N PHE A 34 -1.46 1.89 6.27
CA PHE A 34 -0.45 1.61 5.27
C PHE A 34 0.71 0.77 5.86
N ARG A 35 1.18 1.12 7.06
CA ARG A 35 2.27 0.38 7.73
C ARG A 35 1.89 -1.07 8.00
N GLU A 36 0.72 -1.30 8.59
CA GLU A 36 0.24 -2.65 8.90
C GLU A 36 0.09 -3.47 7.61
N TRP A 37 -0.53 -2.88 6.60
CA TRP A 37 -0.73 -3.54 5.32
C TRP A 37 0.60 -3.88 4.61
N ILE A 38 1.53 -2.93 4.48
CA ILE A 38 2.76 -3.15 3.72
C ILE A 38 3.65 -4.19 4.39
N VAL A 39 3.68 -4.22 5.73
CA VAL A 39 4.40 -5.25 6.50
C VAL A 39 3.75 -6.61 6.31
N ALA A 40 2.43 -6.71 6.46
CA ALA A 40 1.71 -7.96 6.25
C ALA A 40 1.90 -8.49 4.83
N LYS A 41 1.83 -7.61 3.82
CA LYS A 41 2.05 -7.94 2.41
C LYS A 41 3.49 -8.42 2.16
N ALA A 42 4.48 -7.73 2.71
CA ALA A 42 5.89 -8.15 2.59
C ALA A 42 6.14 -9.52 3.22
N ALA A 43 5.63 -9.73 4.44
CA ALA A 43 5.75 -10.99 5.18
C ALA A 43 5.10 -12.17 4.43
N LEU A 44 3.90 -11.96 3.86
CA LEU A 44 3.22 -12.97 3.04
C LEU A 44 4.06 -13.44 1.84
N HIS A 45 4.91 -12.56 1.31
CA HIS A 45 5.78 -12.86 0.17
C HIS A 45 7.23 -13.17 0.57
N GLY A 46 7.54 -13.29 1.87
CA GLY A 46 8.88 -13.57 2.36
C GLY A 46 9.89 -12.44 2.11
N VAL A 47 9.42 -11.21 1.89
CA VAL A 47 10.28 -10.04 1.66
C VAL A 47 10.57 -9.35 3.00
N PRO A 48 11.83 -9.26 3.44
CA PRO A 48 12.18 -8.53 4.65
C PRO A 48 11.86 -7.04 4.49
N LEU A 49 11.02 -6.50 5.37
CA LEU A 49 10.65 -5.09 5.33
C LEU A 49 10.56 -4.50 6.74
N ILE A 50 11.27 -3.40 6.97
CA ILE A 50 11.14 -2.57 8.17
C ILE A 50 10.58 -1.22 7.76
N PRO A 51 9.30 -0.90 8.05
CA PRO A 51 8.73 0.38 7.69
C PRO A 51 9.18 1.48 8.67
N PRO A 52 9.14 2.76 8.26
CA PRO A 52 9.37 3.88 9.17
C PRO A 52 8.34 3.92 10.31
N LEU A 53 8.81 4.28 11.51
CA LEU A 53 7.97 4.44 12.71
C LEU A 53 7.19 5.77 12.75
N GLY A 54 7.61 6.76 11.96
CA GLY A 54 6.99 8.08 11.87
C GLY A 54 5.97 8.24 10.73
N ARG A 55 5.79 9.48 10.27
CA ARG A 55 4.90 9.79 9.14
C ARG A 55 5.36 9.09 7.86
N ILE A 56 4.43 8.50 7.12
CA ILE A 56 4.69 7.78 5.88
C ILE A 56 4.06 8.55 4.71
N GLY A 57 4.75 9.61 4.29
CA GLY A 57 4.35 10.39 3.11
C GLY A 57 4.30 9.56 1.83
N LEU A 58 3.60 10.06 0.81
CA LEU A 58 3.31 9.34 -0.44
C LEU A 58 4.57 8.86 -1.17
N GLU A 59 5.66 9.63 -1.16
CA GLU A 59 6.93 9.18 -1.75
C GLU A 59 7.50 7.96 -1.05
N THR A 60 7.41 7.90 0.27
CA THR A 60 7.88 6.74 1.03
C THR A 60 6.98 5.54 0.77
N ARG A 61 5.65 5.74 0.68
CA ARG A 61 4.72 4.68 0.27
C ARG A 61 5.09 4.12 -1.11
N LEU A 62 5.39 5.00 -2.07
CA LEU A 62 5.84 4.62 -3.40
C LEU A 62 7.15 3.84 -3.38
N ARG A 63 8.15 4.30 -2.61
CA ARG A 63 9.44 3.62 -2.46
C ARG A 63 9.25 2.21 -1.91
N LEU A 64 8.44 2.05 -0.86
CA LEU A 64 8.17 0.75 -0.25
C LEU A 64 7.42 -0.20 -1.20
N LEU A 65 6.48 0.33 -1.99
CA LEU A 65 5.78 -0.50 -2.99
C LEU A 65 6.68 -0.91 -4.14
N ASN A 66 7.49 0.02 -4.67
CA ASN A 66 8.47 -0.31 -5.70
C ASN A 66 9.53 -1.30 -5.19
N TYR A 67 9.89 -1.23 -3.91
CA TYR A 67 10.74 -2.23 -3.27
C TYR A 67 10.11 -3.63 -3.34
N LEU A 68 8.85 -3.78 -2.92
CA LEU A 68 8.15 -5.08 -3.04
C LEU A 68 8.06 -5.56 -4.49
N ILE A 69 7.74 -4.66 -5.43
CA ILE A 69 7.68 -4.99 -6.87
C ILE A 69 9.04 -5.50 -7.38
N HIS A 70 10.14 -4.86 -6.97
CA HIS A 70 11.49 -5.28 -7.34
C HIS A 70 11.82 -6.70 -6.84
N HIS A 71 11.25 -7.10 -5.70
CA HIS A 71 11.33 -8.45 -5.15
C HIS A 71 10.31 -9.43 -5.73
N GLY A 72 9.63 -9.06 -6.82
CA GLY A 72 8.68 -9.94 -7.52
C GLY A 72 7.26 -9.96 -6.95
N VAL A 73 6.96 -9.10 -5.97
CA VAL A 73 5.60 -8.98 -5.44
C VAL A 73 4.71 -8.25 -6.45
N ARG A 74 3.59 -8.89 -6.82
CA ARG A 74 2.62 -8.28 -7.73
C ARG A 74 1.74 -7.29 -6.98
N ILE A 75 1.71 -6.05 -7.45
CA ILE A 75 0.81 -4.99 -7.01
C ILE A 75 -0.08 -4.63 -8.20
N TYR A 76 -1.40 -4.73 -8.01
CA TYR A 76 -2.37 -4.52 -9.07
C TYR A 76 -2.88 -3.08 -9.05
N LEU A 77 -3.07 -2.52 -10.24
CA LEU A 77 -3.63 -1.19 -10.44
C LEU A 77 -4.99 -1.32 -11.10
N VAL A 78 -5.95 -0.53 -10.66
CA VAL A 78 -7.18 -0.32 -11.43
C VAL A 78 -6.82 0.38 -12.74
N PRO A 79 -7.32 -0.08 -13.91
CA PRO A 79 -7.05 0.54 -15.19
C PRO A 79 -7.45 2.02 -15.19
N LYS A 80 -6.72 2.84 -15.97
CA LYS A 80 -7.24 4.19 -16.25
C LYS A 80 -8.54 4.03 -17.04
N PRO A 81 -9.61 4.78 -16.71
CA PRO A 81 -10.77 4.82 -17.60
C PRO A 81 -10.28 5.21 -19.00
N GLU A 82 -10.65 4.41 -20.00
CA GLU A 82 -10.34 4.72 -21.40
C GLU A 82 -11.00 6.06 -21.74
N ALA A 83 -10.21 6.95 -22.35
CA ALA A 83 -10.63 8.31 -22.70
C ALA A 83 -11.44 8.34 -23.99
#